data_AF-A0A6I2NP02-F1
#
_entry.id   AF-A0A6I2NP02-F1
#
_cell.length_a   1.000
_cell.length_b   1.000
_cell.length_c   1.000
_cell.angle_alpha   90.00
_cell.angle_beta   90.00
_cell.angle_gamma   90.00
#
_symmetry.space_group_name_H-M   'P 1'
#
loop_
_entity.id
_entity.type
_entity.pdbx_description
1 polymer ?
#
loop_
_entity_poly.entity_id
_entity_poly.type
_entity_poly.pdbx_seq_one_letter_code
_entity_poly.pdbx_strand_id
1 'polypeptide(L)'
;MKENIEDISADIELQYGQPNMERNIAYVLSLVEAHATEDGRLDDDIPVPSIEAAAKTILLLIDRPELSWETICREQRVKHVMEYLFIRARNHPDEVHRFVDRLLKQYVPKMPSQMVRIYLNAWKHIAGQSRPTKFTDEILYPEHAEKILDTLHFLLQGKVGRGAALVMVCARDEGLVRDIAHAKIVTEFCHVTKTAYNNYLHERFPDREKNRIVGTLRTKIGYTKEEDGRIVFLPDKPSYKSVFLQLWRMMKSLAE
;
A
#
# COMPACT_ATOMS: atom_id res chain seq x y z
N MET A 1 -32.59 -2.47 11.37
CA MET A 1 -31.99 -2.27 10.03
C MET A 1 -30.65 -1.60 10.26
N LYS A 2 -29.52 -2.20 9.84
CA LYS A 2 -28.21 -1.55 9.97
C LYS A 2 -28.04 -0.60 8.78
N GLU A 3 -27.72 0.66 9.04
CA GLU A 3 -27.34 1.59 7.97
C GLU A 3 -26.10 1.05 7.24
N ASN A 4 -26.14 1.16 5.92
CA ASN A 4 -25.05 0.82 5.02
C ASN A 4 -23.95 1.89 5.17
N ILE A 5 -22.67 1.49 5.06
CA ILE A 5 -21.51 2.39 5.05
C ILE A 5 -21.67 3.54 4.05
N GLU A 6 -22.30 3.30 2.91
CA GLU A 6 -22.54 4.31 1.88
C GLU A 6 -23.55 5.39 2.34
N ASP A 7 -24.59 4.99 3.08
CA ASP A 7 -25.56 5.93 3.65
C ASP A 7 -24.92 6.78 4.76
N ILE A 8 -24.04 6.16 5.57
CA ILE A 8 -23.28 6.83 6.62
C ILE A 8 -22.28 7.85 6.02
N SER A 9 -21.56 7.47 4.96
CA SER A 9 -20.64 8.37 4.27
C SER A 9 -21.36 9.54 3.60
N ALA A 10 -22.50 9.30 2.96
CA ALA A 10 -23.29 10.36 2.33
C ALA A 10 -23.87 11.35 3.36
N ASP A 11 -24.32 10.88 4.52
CA ASP A 11 -24.81 11.73 5.60
C ASP A 11 -23.66 12.56 6.24
N ILE A 12 -22.47 11.97 6.37
CA ILE A 12 -21.26 12.70 6.81
C ILE A 12 -20.88 13.79 5.80
N GLU A 13 -20.88 13.50 4.50
CA GLU A 13 -20.60 14.50 3.46
C GLU A 13 -21.66 15.62 3.44
N LEU A 14 -22.92 15.29 3.67
CA LEU A 14 -24.02 16.26 3.72
C LEU A 14 -23.93 17.17 4.95
N GLN A 15 -23.53 16.62 6.10
CA GLN A 15 -23.44 17.36 7.37
C GLN A 15 -22.13 18.14 7.53
N TYR A 16 -21.01 17.61 7.00
CA TYR A 16 -19.66 18.12 7.28
C TYR A 16 -18.86 18.50 6.03
N GLY A 17 -19.40 18.27 4.82
CA GLY A 17 -18.73 18.54 3.55
C GLY A 17 -17.79 17.41 3.10
N GLN A 18 -17.28 17.49 1.87
CA GLN A 18 -16.33 16.51 1.35
C GLN A 18 -14.95 16.61 2.03
N PRO A 19 -14.29 15.49 2.35
CA PRO A 19 -12.93 15.49 2.90
C PRO A 19 -11.93 16.16 1.94
N ASN A 20 -11.03 17.00 2.46
CA ASN A 20 -9.98 17.63 1.66
C ASN A 20 -8.90 16.66 1.14
N MET A 21 -8.97 15.37 1.47
CA MET A 21 -7.87 14.42 1.28
C MET A 21 -7.45 14.28 -0.19
N GLU A 22 -8.40 14.08 -1.12
CA GLU A 22 -8.11 13.97 -2.56
C GLU A 22 -7.46 15.26 -3.10
N ARG A 23 -7.98 16.42 -2.69
CA ARG A 23 -7.44 17.72 -3.06
C ARG A 23 -6.03 17.94 -2.51
N ASN A 24 -5.77 17.45 -1.31
CA ASN A 24 -4.47 17.53 -0.64
C ASN A 24 -3.44 16.62 -1.33
N ILE A 25 -3.84 15.43 -1.76
CA ILE A 25 -3.00 14.50 -2.53
C ILE A 25 -2.68 15.10 -3.89
N ALA A 26 -3.68 15.59 -4.61
CA ALA A 26 -3.49 16.28 -5.89
C ALA A 26 -2.53 17.47 -5.76
N TYR A 27 -2.63 18.22 -4.66
CA TYR A 27 -1.71 19.32 -4.38
C TYR A 27 -0.26 18.84 -4.17
N VAL A 28 -0.01 17.79 -3.38
CA VAL A 28 1.35 17.26 -3.22
C VAL A 28 1.90 16.71 -4.53
N LEU A 29 1.08 16.03 -5.32
CA LEU A 29 1.49 15.56 -6.66
C LEU A 29 1.87 16.74 -7.56
N SER A 30 1.12 17.84 -7.51
CA SER A 30 1.47 19.07 -8.25
C SER A 30 2.81 19.68 -7.80
N LEU A 31 3.16 19.58 -6.51
CA LEU A 31 4.47 20.02 -6.00
C LEU A 31 5.59 19.12 -6.54
N VAL A 32 5.37 17.80 -6.58
CA VAL A 32 6.34 16.84 -7.13
C VAL A 32 6.52 17.08 -8.63
N GLU A 33 5.46 17.34 -9.37
CA GLU A 33 5.51 17.67 -10.79
C GLU A 33 6.22 19.01 -11.05
N ALA A 34 5.96 20.02 -10.21
CA ALA A 34 6.64 21.32 -10.30
C ALA A 34 8.16 21.24 -10.07
N HIS A 35 8.62 20.20 -9.36
CA HIS A 35 10.03 19.91 -9.11
C HIS A 35 10.61 18.88 -10.09
N ALA A 36 9.85 18.38 -11.06
CA ALA A 36 10.38 17.49 -12.08
C ALA A 36 11.16 18.30 -13.14
N THR A 37 12.40 17.89 -13.42
CA THR A 37 13.18 18.41 -14.55
C THR A 37 12.62 17.90 -15.87
N GLU A 38 13.01 18.52 -16.99
CA GLU A 38 12.60 18.10 -18.35
C GLU A 38 12.92 16.63 -18.65
N ASP A 39 13.96 16.08 -18.00
CA ASP A 39 14.37 14.67 -18.11
C ASP A 39 13.63 13.72 -17.15
N GLY A 40 12.66 14.21 -16.39
CA GLY A 40 11.89 13.45 -15.41
C GLY A 40 12.62 13.13 -14.10
N ARG A 41 13.78 13.77 -13.84
CA ARG A 41 14.45 13.69 -12.53
C ARG A 41 13.80 14.68 -11.58
N LEU A 42 13.71 14.31 -10.30
CA LEU A 42 13.16 15.21 -9.29
C LEU A 42 14.28 16.12 -8.76
N ASP A 43 14.13 17.42 -8.91
CA ASP A 43 14.95 18.43 -8.23
C ASP A 43 14.54 18.51 -6.77
N ASP A 44 15.39 17.94 -5.92
CA ASP A 44 15.18 17.83 -4.49
C ASP A 44 16.23 18.60 -3.67
N ASP A 45 16.85 19.63 -4.28
CA ASP A 45 17.70 20.59 -3.57
C ASP A 45 16.85 21.54 -2.72
N ILE A 46 16.20 20.96 -1.71
CA ILE A 46 15.31 21.65 -0.80
C ILE A 46 16.05 21.84 0.52
N PRO A 47 16.31 23.10 0.93
CA PRO A 47 16.94 23.40 2.20
C PRO A 47 16.20 22.77 3.38
N VAL A 48 16.93 22.43 4.43
CA VAL A 48 16.33 21.89 5.66
C VAL A 48 15.52 22.99 6.37
N PRO A 49 14.21 22.80 6.59
CA PRO A 49 13.40 23.78 7.30
C PRO A 49 13.74 23.81 8.80
N SER A 50 13.36 24.87 9.51
CA SER A 50 13.52 24.87 10.97
C SER A 50 12.56 23.89 11.65
N ILE A 51 12.99 23.27 12.75
CA ILE A 51 12.18 22.30 13.50
C ILE A 51 10.86 22.95 13.96
N GLU A 52 10.92 24.21 14.40
CA GLU A 52 9.74 24.98 14.80
C GLU A 52 8.77 25.21 13.63
N ALA A 53 9.29 25.52 12.43
CA ALA A 53 8.46 25.67 11.23
C ALA A 53 7.73 24.38 10.93
N ALA A 54 8.45 23.25 10.93
CA ALA A 54 7.86 21.96 10.66
C ALA A 54 6.85 21.54 11.74
N ALA A 55 7.11 21.83 13.01
CA ALA A 55 6.17 21.54 14.09
C ALA A 55 4.87 22.34 13.93
N LYS A 56 4.97 23.64 13.65
CA LYS A 56 3.82 24.51 13.38
C LYS A 56 3.04 24.04 12.15
N THR A 57 3.73 23.67 11.08
CA THR A 57 3.10 23.10 9.88
C THR A 57 2.36 21.81 10.20
N ILE A 58 2.98 20.85 10.87
CA ILE A 58 2.34 19.57 11.21
C ILE A 58 1.12 19.80 12.11
N LEU A 59 1.22 20.67 13.11
CA LEU A 59 0.09 21.05 13.96
C LEU A 59 -1.03 21.70 13.14
N LEU A 60 -0.70 22.61 12.23
CA LEU A 60 -1.68 23.26 11.36
C LEU A 60 -2.42 22.25 10.46
N LEU A 61 -1.73 21.23 9.96
CA LEU A 61 -2.33 20.17 9.14
C LEU A 61 -3.25 19.25 9.96
N ILE A 62 -2.95 19.06 11.25
CA ILE A 62 -3.72 18.17 12.16
C ILE A 62 -4.91 18.91 12.77
N ASP A 63 -4.70 20.13 13.27
CA ASP A 63 -5.70 20.90 14.02
C ASP A 63 -6.74 21.55 13.11
N ARG A 64 -6.43 21.74 11.82
CA ARG A 64 -7.30 22.40 10.83
C ARG A 64 -7.57 21.53 9.60
N PRO A 65 -8.13 20.31 9.76
CA PRO A 65 -8.38 19.39 8.64
C PRO A 65 -9.38 19.93 7.60
N GLU A 66 -10.18 20.93 7.97
CA GLU A 66 -11.09 21.64 7.07
C GLU A 66 -10.38 22.57 6.08
N LEU A 67 -9.10 22.90 6.31
CA LEU A 67 -8.28 23.65 5.37
C LEU A 67 -7.57 22.70 4.40
N SER A 68 -7.66 22.99 3.10
CA SER A 68 -6.86 22.27 2.11
C SER A 68 -5.37 22.63 2.26
N TRP A 69 -4.51 21.66 1.96
CA TRP A 69 -3.06 21.83 1.96
C TRP A 69 -2.62 22.88 0.94
N GLU A 70 -3.33 22.99 -0.18
CA GLU A 70 -3.17 24.09 -1.13
C GLU A 70 -3.36 25.46 -0.46
N THR A 71 -4.39 25.60 0.37
CA THR A 71 -4.68 26.83 1.11
C THR A 71 -3.63 27.10 2.17
N ILE A 72 -3.25 26.06 2.93
CA ILE A 72 -2.24 26.13 3.98
C ILE A 72 -0.86 26.50 3.40
N CYS A 73 -0.52 25.94 2.23
CA CYS A 73 0.76 26.16 1.56
C CYS A 73 0.83 27.45 0.73
N ARG A 74 -0.21 28.31 0.78
CA ARG A 74 -0.06 29.72 0.37
C ARG A 74 1.00 30.43 1.20
N GLU A 75 1.19 30.00 2.46
CA GLU A 75 2.32 30.45 3.25
C GLU A 75 3.59 29.73 2.79
N GLN A 76 4.53 30.48 2.20
CA GLN A 76 5.76 29.94 1.62
C GLN A 76 6.58 29.09 2.61
N ARG A 77 6.56 29.46 3.89
CA ARG A 77 7.25 28.72 4.96
C ARG A 77 6.65 27.33 5.15
N VAL A 78 5.33 27.21 5.04
CA VAL A 78 4.62 25.94 5.15
C VAL A 78 4.81 25.12 3.88
N LYS A 79 4.73 25.75 2.71
CA LYS A 79 5.05 25.12 1.43
C LYS A 79 6.44 24.50 1.43
N HIS A 80 7.44 25.24 1.91
CA HIS A 80 8.82 24.75 2.00
C HIS A 80 8.97 23.54 2.92
N VAL A 81 8.26 23.51 4.05
CA VAL A 81 8.21 22.32 4.92
C VAL A 81 7.60 21.14 4.17
N MET A 82 6.51 21.35 3.43
CA MET A 82 5.85 20.30 2.66
C MET A 82 6.75 19.76 1.54
N GLU A 83 7.40 20.65 0.78
CA GLU A 83 8.40 20.27 -0.22
C GLU A 83 9.52 19.44 0.43
N TYR A 84 10.07 19.88 1.57
CA TYR A 84 11.10 19.11 2.27
C TYR A 84 10.59 17.73 2.75
N LEU A 85 9.37 17.63 3.27
CA LEU A 85 8.86 16.35 3.77
C LEU A 85 8.51 15.36 2.64
N PHE A 86 8.04 15.84 1.48
CA PHE A 86 7.51 14.98 0.42
C PHE A 86 8.42 14.82 -0.80
N ILE A 87 9.25 15.81 -1.11
CA ILE A 87 10.15 15.81 -2.27
C ILE A 87 11.56 15.36 -1.85
N ARG A 88 12.16 16.01 -0.84
CA ARG A 88 13.50 15.64 -0.32
C ARG A 88 13.56 14.22 0.23
N ALA A 89 12.48 13.77 0.86
CA ALA A 89 12.39 12.41 1.41
C ALA A 89 12.52 11.32 0.33
N ARG A 90 12.27 11.64 -0.94
CA ARG A 90 12.34 10.69 -2.05
C ARG A 90 13.76 10.16 -2.27
N ASN A 91 14.76 11.04 -2.31
CA ASN A 91 16.16 10.60 -2.50
C ASN A 91 16.98 10.65 -1.20
N HIS A 92 16.52 11.36 -0.16
CA HIS A 92 17.22 11.50 1.11
C HIS A 92 16.38 11.10 2.33
N PRO A 93 15.80 9.88 2.34
CA PRO A 93 14.90 9.44 3.40
C PRO A 93 15.56 9.45 4.78
N ASP A 94 16.85 9.11 4.88
CA ASP A 94 17.61 9.12 6.14
C ASP A 94 17.86 10.52 6.71
N GLU A 95 17.90 11.53 5.86
CA GLU A 95 18.03 12.92 6.28
C GLU A 95 16.71 13.43 6.88
N VAL A 96 15.62 13.27 6.12
CA VAL A 96 14.28 13.70 6.53
C VAL A 96 13.82 12.93 7.78
N HIS A 97 14.14 11.64 7.88
CA HIS A 97 13.88 10.85 9.08
C HIS A 97 14.58 11.43 10.31
N ARG A 98 15.88 11.77 10.21
CA ARG A 98 16.61 12.38 11.34
C ARG A 98 16.04 13.74 11.71
N PHE A 99 15.52 14.48 10.74
CA PHE A 99 14.83 15.74 10.97
C PHE A 99 13.52 15.54 11.74
N VAL A 100 12.66 14.62 11.31
CA VAL A 100 11.39 14.28 11.98
C VAL A 100 11.63 13.73 13.39
N ASP A 101 12.65 12.90 13.58
CA ASP A 101 13.05 12.39 14.90
C ASP A 101 13.41 13.52 15.88
N ARG A 102 14.13 14.55 15.40
CA ARG A 102 14.46 15.72 16.24
C ARG A 102 13.21 16.52 16.58
N LEU A 103 12.31 16.71 15.62
CA LEU A 103 11.03 17.38 15.81
C LEU A 103 10.19 16.72 16.90
N LEU A 104 10.07 15.40 16.85
CA LEU A 104 9.24 14.67 17.81
C LEU A 104 9.86 14.64 19.20
N LYS A 105 11.19 14.49 19.29
CA LYS A 105 11.91 14.60 20.57
C LYS A 105 11.74 15.97 21.22
N GLN A 106 11.63 17.03 20.42
CA GLN A 106 11.55 18.40 20.92
C GLN A 106 10.12 18.80 21.31
N TYR A 107 9.09 18.33 20.61
CA TYR A 107 7.71 18.81 20.78
C TYR A 107 6.72 17.76 21.31
N VAL A 108 7.07 16.46 21.31
CA VAL A 108 6.17 15.40 21.78
C VAL A 108 6.90 14.47 22.76
N PRO A 109 7.03 14.86 24.05
CA PRO A 109 7.73 14.05 25.05
C PRO A 109 7.04 12.71 25.38
N LYS A 110 5.77 12.52 24.96
CA LYS A 110 4.89 11.42 25.41
C LYS A 110 4.37 10.47 24.32
N MET A 111 4.70 10.68 23.04
CA MET A 111 4.45 9.61 22.05
C MET A 111 5.49 8.50 22.26
N PRO A 112 5.11 7.21 22.25
CA PRO A 112 6.08 6.14 22.26
C PRO A 112 6.92 6.28 20.99
N SER A 113 8.18 6.69 21.15
CA SER A 113 9.19 6.79 20.08
C SER A 113 9.29 5.53 19.21
N GLN A 114 8.76 4.42 19.71
CA GLN A 114 8.57 3.16 19.01
C GLN A 114 7.56 3.24 17.84
N MET A 115 6.42 3.92 17.96
CA MET A 115 5.43 4.00 16.88
C MET A 115 5.96 4.80 15.69
N VAL A 116 6.61 5.93 15.95
CA VAL A 116 7.20 6.73 14.86
C VAL A 116 8.42 6.06 14.23
N ARG A 117 9.26 5.38 15.04
CA ARG A 117 10.30 4.50 14.51
C ARG A 117 9.74 3.36 13.67
N ILE A 118 8.57 2.81 13.99
CA ILE A 118 7.93 1.79 13.16
C ILE A 118 7.55 2.38 11.79
N TYR A 119 6.92 3.56 11.75
CA TYR A 119 6.55 4.21 10.48
C TYR A 119 7.78 4.60 9.65
N LEU A 120 8.81 5.15 10.28
CA LEU A 120 10.00 5.59 9.57
C LEU A 120 10.94 4.42 9.18
N ASN A 121 11.05 3.37 10.00
CA ASN A 121 11.75 2.14 9.62
C ASN A 121 11.02 1.39 8.51
N ALA A 122 9.68 1.38 8.56
CA ALA A 122 8.88 0.89 7.44
C ALA A 122 9.22 1.71 6.20
N TRP A 123 9.14 3.05 6.23
CA TRP A 123 9.50 3.90 5.08
C TRP A 123 10.92 3.66 4.53
N LYS A 124 11.91 3.49 5.42
CA LYS A 124 13.30 3.18 5.06
C LYS A 124 13.44 1.81 4.38
N HIS A 125 12.67 0.82 4.80
CA HIS A 125 12.61 -0.48 4.13
C HIS A 125 11.79 -0.44 2.83
N ILE A 126 10.76 0.40 2.77
CA ILE A 126 9.90 0.65 1.60
C ILE A 126 10.68 1.28 0.45
N ALA A 127 11.56 2.24 0.75
CA ALA A 127 12.41 2.89 -0.25
C ALA A 127 13.38 1.91 -0.93
N GLY A 128 13.68 0.76 -0.31
CA GLY A 128 14.49 -0.32 -0.90
C GLY A 128 13.68 -1.46 -1.52
N GLN A 129 12.36 -1.51 -1.33
CA GLN A 129 11.50 -2.53 -1.93
C GLN A 129 10.86 -2.01 -3.22
N SER A 130 10.75 -2.91 -4.21
CA SER A 130 10.00 -2.62 -5.43
C SER A 130 8.55 -2.26 -5.07
N ARG A 131 8.01 -1.23 -5.72
CA ARG A 131 6.61 -0.81 -5.53
C ARG A 131 5.66 -2.01 -5.69
N PRO A 132 4.58 -2.10 -4.88
CA PRO A 132 3.59 -3.16 -5.00
C PRO A 132 2.96 -3.14 -6.40
N THR A 133 2.76 -4.33 -6.97
CA THR A 133 2.11 -4.49 -8.28
C THR A 133 0.59 -4.39 -8.13
N LYS A 134 -0.13 -4.18 -9.23
CA LYS A 134 -1.62 -4.14 -9.18
C LYS A 134 -2.21 -5.45 -8.69
N PHE A 135 -1.52 -6.57 -8.89
CA PHE A 135 -1.93 -7.86 -8.36
C PHE A 135 -1.90 -7.90 -6.83
N THR A 136 -0.99 -7.16 -6.19
CA THR A 136 -0.91 -7.17 -4.73
C THR A 136 -2.19 -6.68 -4.08
N ASP A 137 -2.98 -5.81 -4.70
CA ASP A 137 -4.29 -5.36 -4.20
C ASP A 137 -5.33 -6.48 -4.16
N GLU A 138 -5.16 -7.52 -4.97
CA GLU A 138 -6.11 -8.63 -5.05
C GLU A 138 -5.94 -9.64 -3.90
N ILE A 139 -4.86 -9.55 -3.12
CA ILE A 139 -4.61 -10.44 -1.98
C ILE A 139 -5.55 -10.12 -0.81
N LEU A 140 -6.31 -11.09 -0.31
CA LEU A 140 -7.31 -10.81 0.74
C LEU A 140 -6.70 -10.66 2.14
N TYR A 141 -5.51 -11.22 2.38
CA TYR A 141 -4.81 -11.21 3.68
C TYR A 141 -3.45 -10.50 3.57
N PRO A 142 -3.41 -9.15 3.59
CA PRO A 142 -2.20 -8.38 3.38
C PRO A 142 -1.10 -8.66 4.43
N GLU A 143 -1.48 -9.04 5.64
CA GLU A 143 -0.58 -9.48 6.71
C GLU A 143 0.20 -10.77 6.38
N HIS A 144 -0.32 -11.59 5.47
CA HIS A 144 0.31 -12.82 4.98
C HIS A 144 0.76 -12.72 3.51
N ALA A 145 0.73 -11.52 2.92
CA ALA A 145 0.93 -11.33 1.50
C ALA A 145 2.30 -11.79 1.00
N GLU A 146 3.38 -11.65 1.78
CA GLU A 146 4.70 -12.17 1.37
C GLU A 146 4.65 -13.68 1.13
N LYS A 147 4.17 -14.46 2.10
CA LYS A 147 4.08 -15.92 1.97
C LYS A 147 3.15 -16.34 0.83
N ILE A 148 2.05 -15.63 0.66
CA ILE A 148 1.11 -15.86 -0.44
C ILE A 148 1.83 -15.62 -1.78
N LEU A 149 2.47 -14.47 -1.95
CA LEU A 149 3.21 -14.11 -3.17
C LEU A 149 4.34 -15.09 -3.46
N ASP A 150 5.17 -15.42 -2.47
CA ASP A 150 6.29 -16.33 -2.64
C ASP A 150 5.83 -17.74 -3.02
N THR A 151 4.73 -18.19 -2.42
CA THR A 151 4.13 -19.48 -2.77
C THR A 151 3.54 -19.46 -4.18
N LEU A 152 2.90 -18.35 -4.58
CA LEU A 152 2.39 -18.19 -5.94
C LEU A 152 3.52 -18.13 -6.97
N HIS A 153 4.60 -17.38 -6.71
CA HIS A 153 5.81 -17.36 -7.54
C HIS A 153 6.40 -18.77 -7.71
N PHE A 154 6.54 -19.51 -6.61
CA PHE A 154 6.99 -20.90 -6.64
C PHE A 154 6.07 -21.78 -7.48
N LEU A 155 4.75 -21.67 -7.30
CA LEU A 155 3.77 -22.48 -8.03
C LEU A 155 3.64 -22.10 -9.51
N LEU A 156 3.91 -20.85 -9.87
CA LEU A 156 3.80 -20.30 -11.23
C LEU A 156 5.11 -20.32 -12.00
N GLN A 157 6.22 -20.68 -11.35
CA GLN A 157 7.51 -20.79 -11.99
C GLN A 157 7.44 -21.76 -13.18
N GLY A 158 7.77 -21.25 -14.39
CA GLY A 158 7.73 -22.02 -15.63
C GLY A 158 6.33 -22.33 -16.18
N LYS A 159 5.26 -21.76 -15.61
CA LYS A 159 3.88 -21.95 -16.08
C LYS A 159 3.36 -20.69 -16.78
N VAL A 160 2.84 -20.82 -18.00
CA VAL A 160 2.44 -19.68 -18.85
C VAL A 160 0.99 -19.72 -19.37
N GLY A 161 0.31 -20.87 -19.28
CA GLY A 161 -1.04 -21.10 -19.82
C GLY A 161 -1.94 -21.86 -18.84
N ARG A 162 -2.42 -23.06 -19.23
CA ARG A 162 -3.32 -23.90 -18.40
C ARG A 162 -2.84 -24.08 -16.96
N GLY A 163 -1.55 -24.36 -16.78
CA GLY A 163 -0.96 -24.53 -15.45
C GLY A 163 -0.99 -23.26 -14.59
N ALA A 164 -0.89 -22.08 -15.21
CA ALA A 164 -1.01 -20.81 -14.50
C ALA A 164 -2.48 -20.52 -14.13
N ALA A 165 -3.41 -20.78 -15.06
CA ALA A 165 -4.85 -20.68 -14.83
C ALA A 165 -5.30 -21.57 -13.67
N LEU A 166 -4.85 -22.84 -13.65
CA LEU A 166 -5.14 -23.77 -12.56
C LEU A 166 -4.69 -23.22 -11.19
N VAL A 167 -3.47 -22.68 -11.11
CA VAL A 167 -2.93 -22.13 -9.84
C VAL A 167 -3.76 -20.94 -9.37
N MET A 168 -4.05 -19.99 -10.26
CA MET A 168 -4.82 -18.80 -9.91
C MET A 168 -6.27 -19.11 -9.53
N VAL A 169 -6.91 -20.03 -10.25
CA VAL A 169 -8.25 -20.52 -9.88
C VAL A 169 -8.24 -21.15 -8.49
N CYS A 170 -7.25 -22.01 -8.19
CA CYS A 170 -7.13 -22.59 -6.85
C CYS A 170 -6.90 -21.52 -5.77
N ALA A 171 -6.06 -20.52 -6.03
CA ALA A 171 -5.81 -19.43 -5.07
C ALA A 171 -7.07 -18.60 -4.80
N ARG A 172 -7.87 -18.32 -5.83
CA ARG A 172 -9.16 -17.62 -5.71
C ARG A 172 -10.18 -18.46 -4.96
N ASP A 173 -10.35 -19.72 -5.37
CA ASP A 173 -11.32 -20.64 -4.76
C ASP A 173 -10.97 -20.94 -3.28
N GLU A 174 -9.67 -20.92 -2.94
CA GLU A 174 -9.22 -21.00 -1.54
C GLU A 174 -9.50 -19.72 -0.74
N GLY A 175 -9.76 -18.58 -1.40
CA GLY A 175 -10.02 -17.30 -0.74
C GLY A 175 -8.77 -16.47 -0.47
N LEU A 176 -7.66 -16.74 -1.15
CA LEU A 176 -6.40 -15.99 -0.97
C LEU A 176 -6.35 -14.72 -1.82
N VAL A 177 -7.01 -14.74 -2.99
CA VAL A 177 -7.04 -13.63 -3.94
C VAL A 177 -8.45 -13.40 -4.48
N ARG A 178 -8.78 -12.15 -4.82
CA ARG A 178 -10.10 -11.74 -5.31
C ARG A 178 -10.22 -11.86 -6.83
N ASP A 179 -9.58 -10.95 -7.58
CA ASP A 179 -9.60 -10.97 -9.04
C ASP A 179 -8.34 -11.64 -9.60
N ILE A 180 -8.56 -12.55 -10.56
CA ILE A 180 -7.51 -13.29 -11.26
C ILE A 180 -7.45 -12.97 -12.75
N ALA A 181 -8.11 -11.89 -13.19
CA ALA A 181 -8.04 -11.40 -14.55
C ALA A 181 -6.58 -11.17 -14.97
N HIS A 182 -6.27 -11.51 -16.23
CA HIS A 182 -4.91 -11.37 -16.78
C HIS A 182 -4.32 -9.98 -16.54
N ALA A 183 -5.13 -8.92 -16.72
CA ALA A 183 -4.71 -7.54 -16.53
C ALA A 183 -4.21 -7.22 -15.11
N LYS A 184 -4.69 -7.95 -14.09
CA LYS A 184 -4.22 -7.83 -12.71
C LYS A 184 -2.95 -8.64 -12.52
N ILE A 185 -2.99 -9.93 -12.85
CA ILE A 185 -1.90 -10.86 -12.55
C ILE A 185 -0.62 -10.57 -13.33
N VAL A 186 -0.71 -10.03 -14.56
CA VAL A 186 0.46 -9.75 -15.42
C VAL A 186 1.38 -8.68 -14.83
N THR A 187 0.86 -7.86 -13.92
CA THR A 187 1.67 -6.85 -13.22
C THR A 187 2.69 -7.47 -12.27
N GLU A 188 2.46 -8.70 -11.80
CA GLU A 188 3.38 -9.48 -10.96
C GLU A 188 4.03 -10.64 -11.73
N PHE A 189 3.25 -11.33 -12.58
CA PHE A 189 3.67 -12.53 -13.30
C PHE A 189 3.72 -12.26 -14.81
N CYS A 190 4.70 -11.44 -15.23
CA CYS A 190 4.80 -10.96 -16.61
C CYS A 190 5.00 -12.06 -17.66
N HIS A 191 5.48 -13.24 -17.26
CA HIS A 191 5.65 -14.41 -18.13
C HIS A 191 4.32 -15.10 -18.49
N VAL A 192 3.22 -14.82 -17.79
CA VAL A 192 1.92 -15.43 -18.06
C VAL A 192 1.27 -14.77 -19.27
N THR A 193 1.16 -15.53 -20.36
CA THR A 193 0.63 -15.03 -21.64
C THR A 193 -0.89 -14.91 -21.62
N LYS A 194 -1.44 -13.77 -22.06
CA LYS A 194 -2.87 -13.46 -22.00
C LYS A 194 -3.75 -14.52 -22.68
N THR A 195 -3.45 -14.85 -23.93
CA THR A 195 -4.25 -15.76 -24.75
C THR A 195 -4.28 -17.16 -24.14
N ALA A 196 -3.12 -17.71 -23.79
CA ALA A 196 -3.06 -19.06 -23.23
C ALA A 196 -3.67 -19.13 -21.82
N TYR A 197 -3.58 -18.07 -21.02
CA TYR A 197 -4.18 -18.04 -19.68
C TYR A 197 -5.71 -17.94 -19.73
N ASN A 198 -6.24 -16.98 -20.49
CA ASN A 198 -7.68 -16.71 -20.55
C ASN A 198 -8.49 -17.89 -21.11
N ASN A 199 -7.90 -18.65 -22.05
CA ASN A 199 -8.56 -19.82 -22.63
C ASN A 199 -8.89 -20.91 -21.59
N TYR A 200 -8.18 -20.96 -20.46
CA TYR A 200 -8.36 -21.98 -19.43
C TYR A 200 -8.91 -21.46 -18.10
N LEU A 201 -9.15 -20.15 -17.97
CA LEU A 201 -9.67 -19.54 -16.73
C LEU A 201 -11.03 -20.11 -16.29
N HIS A 202 -11.84 -20.55 -17.25
CA HIS A 202 -13.17 -21.10 -17.04
C HIS A 202 -13.21 -22.64 -17.21
N GLU A 203 -12.05 -23.28 -17.37
CA GLU A 203 -11.97 -24.74 -17.49
C GLU A 203 -12.35 -25.39 -16.16
N ARG A 204 -13.10 -26.50 -16.21
CA ARG A 204 -13.33 -27.35 -15.05
C ARG A 204 -12.12 -28.25 -14.81
N PHE A 205 -11.20 -27.80 -13.96
CA PHE A 205 -10.04 -28.59 -13.57
C PHE A 205 -10.43 -29.78 -12.68
N PRO A 206 -9.83 -30.97 -12.87
CA PRO A 206 -10.07 -32.13 -12.01
C PRO A 206 -9.63 -31.90 -10.55
N ASP A 207 -10.38 -32.45 -9.59
CA ASP A 207 -10.09 -32.30 -8.16
C ASP A 207 -8.70 -32.82 -7.78
N ARG A 208 -8.22 -33.88 -8.46
CA ARG A 208 -6.87 -34.41 -8.24
C ARG A 208 -5.77 -33.37 -8.52
N GLU A 209 -5.95 -32.56 -9.56
CA GLU A 209 -5.00 -31.48 -9.92
C GLU A 209 -5.11 -30.32 -8.92
N LYS A 210 -6.35 -29.93 -8.56
CA LYS A 210 -6.62 -28.89 -7.58
C LYS A 210 -6.04 -29.23 -6.20
N ASN A 211 -6.28 -30.44 -5.71
CA ASN A 211 -5.87 -30.88 -4.37
C ASN A 211 -4.36 -30.80 -4.16
N ARG A 212 -3.55 -31.04 -5.21
CA ARG A 212 -2.10 -30.89 -5.14
C ARG A 212 -1.68 -29.43 -4.95
N ILE A 213 -2.31 -28.52 -5.69
CA ILE A 213 -2.04 -27.08 -5.60
C ILE A 213 -2.53 -26.55 -4.25
N VAL A 214 -3.76 -26.86 -3.86
CA VAL A 214 -4.36 -26.47 -2.58
C VAL A 214 -3.54 -26.97 -1.39
N GLY A 215 -3.11 -28.25 -1.43
CA GLY A 215 -2.22 -28.80 -0.39
C GLY A 215 -0.91 -28.03 -0.28
N THR A 216 -0.35 -27.60 -1.41
CA THR A 216 0.89 -26.79 -1.44
C THR A 216 0.64 -25.38 -0.89
N LEU A 217 -0.46 -24.73 -1.27
CA LEU A 217 -0.88 -23.41 -0.76
C LEU A 217 -1.00 -23.45 0.77
N ARG A 218 -1.83 -24.36 1.30
CA ARG A 218 -2.05 -24.51 2.75
C ARG A 218 -0.77 -24.77 3.52
N THR A 219 0.07 -25.69 3.03
CA THR A 219 1.30 -26.10 3.73
C THR A 219 2.38 -25.00 3.71
N LYS A 220 2.63 -24.36 2.56
CA LYS A 220 3.69 -23.34 2.44
C LYS A 220 3.29 -22.00 3.07
N ILE A 221 2.02 -21.62 2.96
CA ILE A 221 1.53 -20.37 3.54
C ILE A 221 1.27 -20.56 5.04
N GLY A 222 0.84 -21.75 5.46
CA GLY A 222 0.55 -22.11 6.84
C GLY A 222 -0.84 -21.66 7.26
N TYR A 223 -1.88 -22.17 6.60
CA TYR A 223 -3.28 -21.91 6.96
C TYR A 223 -4.15 -23.16 6.86
N THR A 224 -5.26 -23.14 7.59
CA THR A 224 -6.37 -24.09 7.46
C THR A 224 -7.61 -23.37 6.97
N LYS A 225 -8.47 -24.08 6.24
CA LYS A 225 -9.78 -23.60 5.81
C LYS A 225 -10.86 -24.44 6.47
N GLU A 226 -11.71 -23.80 7.26
CA GLU A 226 -12.82 -24.44 7.96
C GLU A 226 -13.97 -24.75 6.97
N GLU A 227 -14.92 -25.58 7.40
CA GLU A 227 -16.05 -26.03 6.56
C GLU A 227 -16.97 -24.88 6.13
N ASP A 228 -17.02 -23.81 6.91
CA ASP A 228 -17.75 -22.57 6.60
C ASP A 228 -17.00 -21.65 5.61
N GLY A 229 -15.81 -22.06 5.17
CA GLY A 229 -14.96 -21.32 4.25
C GLY A 229 -14.01 -20.32 4.93
N ARG A 230 -14.05 -20.18 6.25
CA ARG A 230 -13.15 -19.30 7.00
C ARG A 230 -11.72 -19.80 6.94
N ILE A 231 -10.78 -18.87 6.69
CA ILE A 231 -9.34 -19.16 6.75
C ILE A 231 -8.79 -18.79 8.11
N VAL A 232 -8.02 -19.69 8.71
CA VAL A 232 -7.28 -19.48 9.96
C VAL A 232 -5.80 -19.73 9.67
N PHE A 233 -4.98 -18.69 9.84
CA PHE A 233 -3.54 -18.77 9.67
C PHE A 233 -2.87 -19.28 10.95
N LEU A 234 -1.81 -20.06 10.78
CA LEU A 234 -0.95 -20.44 11.89
C LEU A 234 -0.26 -19.20 12.46
N PRO A 235 -0.04 -19.12 13.79
CA PRO A 235 0.61 -17.97 14.41
C PRO A 235 1.99 -17.74 13.80
N ASP A 236 2.18 -16.56 13.20
CA ASP A 236 3.49 -16.13 12.73
C ASP A 236 3.61 -14.60 12.82
N LYS A 237 4.84 -14.11 12.92
CA LYS A 237 5.10 -12.68 12.91
C LYS A 237 4.97 -12.16 11.47
N PRO A 238 4.27 -11.03 11.25
CA PRO A 238 4.22 -10.42 9.94
C PRO A 238 5.62 -9.96 9.53
N SER A 239 5.97 -10.24 8.29
CA SER A 239 7.25 -9.85 7.70
C SER A 239 7.27 -8.37 7.32
N TYR A 240 8.46 -7.81 7.09
CA TYR A 240 8.60 -6.41 6.69
C TYR A 240 7.85 -6.08 5.39
N LYS A 241 7.78 -7.01 4.43
CA LYS A 241 7.03 -6.84 3.17
C LYS A 241 5.52 -6.87 3.39
N SER A 242 5.02 -7.73 4.29
CA SER A 242 3.60 -7.74 4.67
C SER A 242 3.19 -6.46 5.40
N VAL A 243 4.05 -5.93 6.27
CA VAL A 243 3.83 -4.63 6.94
C VAL A 243 3.83 -3.49 5.92
N PHE A 244 4.75 -3.52 4.95
CA PHE A 244 4.75 -2.55 3.85
C PHE A 244 3.45 -2.58 3.04
N LEU A 245 2.99 -3.76 2.61
CA LEU A 245 1.77 -3.87 1.80
C LEU A 245 0.53 -3.34 2.53
N GLN A 246 0.44 -3.57 3.84
CA GLN A 246 -0.63 -3.00 4.66
C GLN A 246 -0.56 -1.46 4.71
N LEU A 247 0.62 -0.91 4.96
CA LEU A 247 0.83 0.54 4.96
C LEU A 247 0.56 1.17 3.59
N TRP A 248 0.98 0.52 2.51
CA TRP A 248 0.72 0.96 1.14
C TRP A 248 -0.77 0.99 0.83
N ARG A 249 -1.50 -0.07 1.17
CA ARG A 249 -2.96 -0.12 0.99
C ARG A 249 -3.67 0.94 1.80
N MET A 250 -3.24 1.17 3.04
CA MET A 250 -3.78 2.23 3.88
C MET A 250 -3.55 3.62 3.24
N MET A 251 -2.37 3.88 2.68
CA MET A 251 -2.12 5.13 1.95
C MET A 251 -2.94 5.23 0.66
N LYS A 252 -3.12 4.11 -0.05
CA LYS A 252 -3.89 4.03 -1.30
C LYS A 252 -5.40 4.20 -1.06
N SER A 253 -5.95 3.63 0.00
CA SER A 253 -7.36 3.81 0.39
C SER A 253 -7.67 5.21 0.92
N LEU A 254 -6.65 6.04 1.14
CA LEU A 254 -6.81 7.47 1.41
C LEU A 254 -6.76 8.30 0.12
N ALA A 255 -6.43 7.67 -1.01
CA ALA A 255 -6.26 8.27 -2.34
C ALA A 255 -7.31 7.78 -3.37
N GLU A 256 -8.14 6.81 -3.00
CA GLU A 256 -9.31 6.28 -3.72
C GLU A 256 -10.57 6.56 -2.88
#